data_AF-A0A060ZBE9-F1
#
_entry.id   AF-A0A060ZBE9-F1
#
_cell.length_a   1.000
_cell.length_b   1.000
_cell.length_c   1.000
_cell.angle_alpha   90.00
_cell.angle_beta   90.00
_cell.angle_gamma   90.00
#
_symmetry.space_group_name_H-M   'P 1'
#
loop_
_entity.id
_entity.type
_entity.pdbx_description
1 polymer ?
#
loop_
_entity_poly.entity_id
_entity_poly.type
_entity_poly.pdbx_seq_one_letter_code
_entity_poly.pdbx_strand_id
1 'polypeptide(L)'
;MQKEIFEQPESVFNTMRGRICFETNTVVLGGLKDHLKEIRRCRRLILIGCGTSFHAGVATRQILEELTELPVMVELASDFLDRITPVFRDDVCFFISQSGETADTLMTLRYCQGRGALTVGITNTVGSSISRETDCGVHINAGPEIGVASTKAYTSQFVALTMFGLMMSEDRISLQKRRLEIINGLRMLPGLIKEVLTLDDQIKNIASELYQQRSLLVMGRGYNYATCMEGALVSTETTLHAGLSNPVPGELPFLGFCSNPVPGEISSCRF
;
A
#
# COMPACT_ATOMS: atom_id res chain seq x y z
N MET A 1 15.09 6.59 -8.46
CA MET A 1 13.70 6.53 -8.95
C MET A 1 13.55 5.74 -10.25
N GLN A 2 14.02 6.19 -11.43
CA GLN A 2 13.79 5.47 -12.70
C GLN A 2 14.23 3.99 -12.64
N LYS A 3 15.45 3.72 -12.17
CA LYS A 3 15.93 2.35 -11.93
C LYS A 3 14.93 1.52 -11.12
N GLU A 4 14.42 2.06 -10.00
CA GLU A 4 13.54 1.36 -9.08
C GLU A 4 12.14 1.12 -9.68
N ILE A 5 11.65 2.02 -10.52
CA ILE A 5 10.41 1.83 -11.31
C ILE A 5 10.58 0.64 -12.27
N PHE A 6 11.70 0.59 -12.99
CA PHE A 6 11.98 -0.47 -13.96
C PHE A 6 12.38 -1.81 -13.31
N GLU A 7 12.77 -1.80 -12.03
CA GLU A 7 13.01 -3.00 -11.21
C GLU A 7 11.71 -3.66 -10.69
N GLN A 8 10.54 -3.01 -10.82
CA GLN A 8 9.27 -3.52 -10.27
C GLN A 8 8.90 -4.96 -10.69
N PRO A 9 9.14 -5.42 -11.94
CA PRO A 9 8.92 -6.82 -12.31
C PRO A 9 9.72 -7.79 -11.44
N GLU A 10 10.97 -7.44 -11.13
CA GLU A 10 11.86 -8.26 -10.32
C GLU A 10 11.52 -8.13 -8.82
N SER A 11 11.26 -6.91 -8.34
CA SER A 11 10.95 -6.70 -6.92
C SER A 11 9.65 -7.41 -6.52
N VAL A 12 8.60 -7.34 -7.35
CA VAL A 12 7.34 -8.07 -7.12
C VAL A 12 7.57 -9.58 -7.12
N PHE A 13 8.38 -10.10 -8.04
CA PHE A 13 8.77 -11.50 -8.03
C PHE A 13 9.52 -11.88 -6.74
N ASN A 14 10.49 -11.06 -6.32
CA ASN A 14 11.26 -11.25 -5.08
C ASN A 14 10.39 -11.21 -3.82
N THR A 15 9.32 -10.40 -3.82
CA THR A 15 8.32 -10.39 -2.76
C THR A 15 7.55 -11.70 -2.67
N MET A 16 7.27 -12.38 -3.80
CA MET A 16 6.55 -13.66 -3.83
C MET A 16 7.46 -14.88 -3.66
N ARG A 17 8.77 -14.70 -3.87
CA ARG A 17 9.76 -15.78 -3.89
C ARG A 17 9.77 -16.57 -2.58
N GLY A 18 9.62 -17.89 -2.70
CA GLY A 18 9.56 -18.80 -1.54
C GLY A 18 8.31 -18.67 -0.68
N ARG A 19 7.32 -17.86 -1.11
CA ARG A 19 6.06 -17.61 -0.39
C ARG A 19 4.84 -18.08 -1.15
N ILE A 20 4.90 -18.08 -2.48
CA ILE A 20 3.85 -18.68 -3.33
C ILE A 20 4.42 -19.92 -4.00
N CYS A 21 3.79 -21.06 -3.79
CA CYS A 21 4.02 -22.25 -4.60
C CYS A 21 2.96 -22.29 -5.69
N PHE A 22 3.35 -21.97 -6.92
CA PHE A 22 2.43 -21.91 -8.05
C PHE A 22 1.93 -23.28 -8.53
N GLU A 23 2.62 -24.36 -8.20
CA GLU A 23 2.23 -25.74 -8.56
C GLU A 23 1.08 -26.21 -7.67
N THR A 24 1.18 -25.95 -6.36
CA THR A 24 0.17 -26.33 -5.36
C THR A 24 -0.82 -25.22 -5.05
N ASN A 25 -0.62 -24.02 -5.59
CA ASN A 25 -1.38 -22.79 -5.29
C ASN A 25 -1.45 -22.47 -3.79
N THR A 26 -0.37 -22.75 -3.06
CA THR A 26 -0.26 -22.46 -1.62
C THR A 26 0.49 -21.16 -1.41
N VAL A 27 0.08 -20.41 -0.39
CA VAL A 27 0.70 -19.14 0.01
C VAL A 27 1.10 -19.23 1.47
N VAL A 28 2.37 -18.97 1.77
CA VAL A 28 2.94 -19.02 3.11
C VAL A 28 3.88 -17.84 3.34
N LEU A 29 3.53 -16.99 4.29
CA LEU A 29 4.37 -15.93 4.82
C LEU A 29 5.00 -16.44 6.11
N GLY A 30 6.23 -16.93 6.01
CA GLY A 30 6.92 -17.62 7.11
C GLY A 30 6.95 -16.83 8.42
N GLY A 31 7.14 -15.51 8.34
CA GLY A 31 7.15 -14.63 9.52
C GLY A 31 5.81 -14.47 10.24
N LEU A 32 4.71 -14.96 9.66
CA LEU A 32 3.37 -14.97 10.29
C LEU A 32 2.93 -16.35 10.76
N LYS A 33 3.67 -17.41 10.41
CA LYS A 33 3.23 -18.82 10.56
C LYS A 33 2.82 -19.15 12.00
N ASP A 34 3.61 -18.72 12.97
CA ASP A 34 3.38 -19.03 14.39
C ASP A 34 2.23 -18.23 15.01
N HIS A 35 1.87 -17.09 14.40
CA HIS A 35 0.82 -16.18 14.87
C HIS A 35 -0.48 -16.30 14.06
N LEU A 36 -0.50 -17.04 12.94
CA LEU A 36 -1.64 -17.12 12.03
C LEU A 36 -2.93 -17.61 12.73
N LYS A 37 -2.79 -18.55 13.68
CA LYS A 37 -3.93 -19.06 14.47
C LYS A 37 -4.55 -17.99 15.35
N GLU A 38 -3.75 -17.09 15.90
CA GLU A 38 -4.19 -15.98 16.72
C GLU A 38 -4.80 -14.87 15.85
N ILE A 39 -4.17 -14.53 14.74
CA ILE A 39 -4.68 -13.58 13.75
C ILE A 39 -6.06 -14.02 13.22
N ARG A 40 -6.27 -15.32 12.94
CA ARG A 40 -7.58 -15.86 12.50
C ARG A 40 -8.69 -15.74 13.55
N ARG A 41 -8.37 -15.48 14.81
CA ARG A 41 -9.35 -15.26 15.90
C ARG A 41 -9.63 -13.79 16.18
N CYS A 42 -8.88 -12.88 15.57
CA CYS A 42 -9.10 -11.44 15.71
C CYS A 42 -10.45 -11.03 15.11
N ARG A 43 -10.94 -9.86 15.53
CA ARG A 43 -12.23 -9.34 15.08
C ARG A 43 -12.11 -8.16 14.12
N ARG A 44 -10.93 -7.59 13.97
CA ARG A 44 -10.70 -6.41 13.14
C ARG A 44 -9.23 -6.29 12.76
N LEU A 45 -9.00 -5.83 11.54
CA LEU A 45 -7.68 -5.47 11.04
C LEU A 45 -7.57 -3.95 11.00
N ILE A 46 -6.42 -3.43 11.44
CA ILE A 46 -6.12 -1.99 11.38
C ILE A 46 -4.79 -1.82 10.63
N LEU A 47 -4.82 -1.23 9.44
CA LEU A 47 -3.64 -0.97 8.61
C LEU A 47 -3.16 0.45 8.87
N ILE A 48 -1.93 0.61 9.32
CA ILE A 48 -1.37 1.86 9.81
C ILE A 48 -0.09 2.16 9.04
N GLY A 49 0.00 3.35 8.47
CA GLY A 49 1.18 3.82 7.74
C GLY A 49 1.15 5.32 7.49
N CYS A 50 2.18 5.83 6.81
CA CYS A 50 2.26 7.22 6.37
C CYS A 50 2.52 7.29 4.85
N GLY A 51 2.04 8.35 4.20
CA GLY A 51 2.26 8.60 2.77
C GLY A 51 1.93 7.41 1.88
N THR A 52 2.84 7.05 0.98
CA THR A 52 2.70 5.89 0.09
C THR A 52 2.44 4.56 0.82
N SER A 53 2.98 4.37 2.03
CA SER A 53 2.70 3.14 2.82
C SER A 53 1.26 3.08 3.32
N PHE A 54 0.65 4.24 3.63
CA PHE A 54 -0.78 4.33 3.90
C PHE A 54 -1.60 4.02 2.62
N HIS A 55 -1.18 4.53 1.46
CA HIS A 55 -1.84 4.22 0.19
C HIS A 55 -1.82 2.72 -0.15
N ALA A 56 -0.76 1.98 0.20
CA ALA A 56 -0.73 0.52 0.02
C ALA A 56 -1.83 -0.18 0.86
N GLY A 57 -2.10 0.33 2.07
CA GLY A 57 -3.23 -0.12 2.89
C GLY A 57 -4.58 0.18 2.22
N VAL A 58 -4.76 1.39 1.68
CA VAL A 58 -5.98 1.77 0.95
C VAL A 58 -6.19 0.88 -0.28
N ALA A 59 -5.11 0.61 -1.03
CA ALA A 59 -5.11 -0.18 -2.26
C ALA A 59 -5.54 -1.64 -2.02
N THR A 60 -5.26 -2.17 -0.82
CA THR A 60 -5.52 -3.57 -0.46
C THR A 60 -6.71 -3.75 0.48
N ARG A 61 -7.30 -2.68 0.99
CA ARG A 61 -8.45 -2.72 1.89
C ARG A 61 -9.57 -3.63 1.36
N GLN A 62 -10.02 -3.39 0.14
CA GLN A 62 -11.16 -4.11 -0.43
C GLN A 62 -10.89 -5.62 -0.59
N ILE A 63 -9.68 -6.01 -1.03
CA ILE A 63 -9.34 -7.44 -1.16
C ILE A 63 -9.14 -8.11 0.20
N LEU A 64 -8.67 -7.37 1.21
CA LEU A 64 -8.57 -7.86 2.57
C LEU A 64 -9.96 -8.05 3.19
N GLU A 65 -10.87 -7.09 3.04
CA GLU A 65 -12.28 -7.24 3.47
C GLU A 65 -12.91 -8.47 2.80
N GLU A 66 -12.72 -8.64 1.48
CA GLU A 66 -13.24 -9.78 0.71
C GLU A 66 -12.69 -11.13 1.22
N LEU A 67 -11.37 -11.27 1.36
CA LEU A 67 -10.73 -12.54 1.66
C LEU A 67 -10.71 -12.89 3.15
N THR A 68 -10.81 -11.89 4.03
CA THR A 68 -10.80 -12.11 5.48
C THR A 68 -12.21 -12.14 6.06
N GLU A 69 -13.18 -11.45 5.45
CA GLU A 69 -14.52 -11.15 6.00
C GLU A 69 -14.47 -10.39 7.35
N LEU A 70 -13.35 -9.71 7.63
CA LEU A 70 -13.18 -8.86 8.81
C LEU A 70 -13.35 -7.38 8.43
N PRO A 71 -13.81 -6.54 9.38
CA PRO A 71 -13.64 -5.09 9.26
C PRO A 71 -12.16 -4.75 9.07
N VAL A 72 -11.85 -3.96 8.04
CA VAL A 72 -10.51 -3.44 7.77
C VAL A 72 -10.53 -1.92 7.86
N MET A 73 -9.83 -1.38 8.85
CA MET A 73 -9.58 0.05 8.97
C MET A 73 -8.22 0.39 8.35
N VAL A 74 -8.12 1.53 7.68
CA VAL A 74 -6.86 2.05 7.14
C VAL A 74 -6.68 3.45 7.67
N GLU A 75 -5.57 3.69 8.37
CA GLU A 75 -5.38 4.85 9.22
C GLU A 75 -4.03 5.51 8.95
N LEU A 76 -4.05 6.83 8.85
CA LEU A 76 -2.83 7.64 8.81
C LEU A 76 -2.27 7.68 10.24
N ALA A 77 -1.01 7.30 10.42
CA ALA A 77 -0.45 7.09 11.76
C ALA A 77 -0.49 8.35 12.65
N SER A 78 -0.28 9.54 12.09
CA SER A 78 -0.35 10.80 12.84
C SER A 78 -1.76 11.07 13.39
N ASP A 79 -2.78 11.05 12.52
CA ASP A 79 -4.18 11.25 12.93
C ASP A 79 -4.68 10.16 13.89
N PHE A 80 -4.17 8.93 13.73
CA PHE A 80 -4.51 7.82 14.63
C PHE A 80 -4.12 8.12 16.09
N LEU A 81 -2.94 8.70 16.30
CA LEU A 81 -2.44 9.10 17.62
C LEU A 81 -3.19 10.32 18.14
N ASP A 82 -3.41 11.33 17.31
CA ASP A 82 -4.09 12.57 17.67
C ASP A 82 -5.52 12.31 18.17
N ARG A 83 -6.22 11.37 17.55
CA ARG A 83 -7.59 10.99 17.93
C ARG A 83 -7.66 10.01 19.11
N ILE A 84 -6.51 9.53 19.60
CA ILE A 84 -6.42 8.50 20.64
C ILE A 84 -7.33 7.31 20.27
N THR A 85 -7.12 6.77 19.08
CA THR A 85 -8.03 5.81 18.45
C THR A 85 -8.22 4.55 19.31
N PRO A 86 -9.47 4.10 19.56
CA PRO A 86 -9.72 2.89 20.35
C PRO A 86 -9.14 1.61 19.71
N VAL A 87 -8.27 0.93 20.46
CA VAL A 87 -7.67 -0.36 20.11
C VAL A 87 -7.95 -1.37 21.22
N PHE A 88 -8.30 -2.58 20.82
CA PHE A 88 -8.68 -3.69 21.69
C PHE A 88 -7.71 -4.88 21.54
N ARG A 89 -7.79 -5.82 22.49
CA ARG A 89 -6.89 -6.99 22.53
C ARG A 89 -7.14 -7.99 21.39
N ASP A 90 -8.32 -7.96 20.78
CA ASP A 90 -8.69 -8.79 19.64
C ASP A 90 -8.57 -8.05 18.29
N ASP A 91 -7.89 -6.90 18.27
CA ASP A 91 -7.44 -6.25 17.05
C ASP A 91 -6.09 -6.82 16.58
N VAL A 92 -5.91 -6.88 15.26
CA VAL A 92 -4.59 -7.08 14.64
C VAL A 92 -4.19 -5.81 13.90
N CYS A 93 -3.10 -5.20 14.35
CA CYS A 93 -2.60 -3.93 13.85
C CYS A 93 -1.39 -4.16 12.94
N PHE A 94 -1.52 -3.79 11.67
CA PHE A 94 -0.45 -3.81 10.67
C PHE A 94 0.26 -2.47 10.62
N PHE A 95 1.58 -2.48 10.67
CA PHE A 95 2.45 -1.31 10.58
C PHE A 95 3.24 -1.39 9.28
N ILE A 96 2.83 -0.58 8.31
CA ILE A 96 3.37 -0.56 6.96
C ILE A 96 4.40 0.58 6.87
N SER A 97 5.66 0.23 6.69
CA SER A 97 6.74 1.22 6.58
C SER A 97 7.92 0.66 5.79
N GLN A 98 8.27 1.32 4.69
CA GLN A 98 9.45 0.95 3.90
C GLN A 98 10.72 0.94 4.76
N SER A 99 10.97 2.03 5.47
CA SER A 99 12.18 2.20 6.28
C SER A 99 12.14 1.40 7.58
N GLY A 100 10.94 1.16 8.11
CA GLY A 100 10.74 0.60 9.44
C GLY A 100 11.10 1.56 10.59
N GLU A 101 11.32 2.84 10.28
CA GLU A 101 11.77 3.87 11.23
C GLU A 101 10.87 5.13 11.25
N THR A 102 9.78 5.14 10.47
CA THR A 102 8.86 6.29 10.42
C THR A 102 8.30 6.59 11.82
N ALA A 103 8.60 7.77 12.36
CA ALA A 103 8.36 8.11 13.77
C ALA A 103 6.90 7.92 14.20
N ASP A 104 5.93 8.50 13.47
CA ASP A 104 4.50 8.38 13.81
C ASP A 104 4.03 6.91 13.76
N THR A 105 4.49 6.14 12.76
CA THR A 105 4.16 4.72 12.65
C THR A 105 4.74 3.92 13.82
N LEU A 106 5.99 4.21 14.23
CA LEU A 106 6.65 3.55 15.37
C LEU A 106 6.00 3.93 16.71
N MET A 107 5.60 5.19 16.88
CA MET A 107 4.86 5.63 18.07
C MET A 107 3.47 4.99 18.13
N THR A 108 2.80 4.84 16.98
CA THR A 108 1.52 4.14 16.90
C THR A 108 1.67 2.64 17.19
N LEU A 109 2.78 2.02 16.78
CA LEU A 109 3.11 0.65 17.15
C LEU A 109 3.12 0.47 18.66
N ARG A 110 3.93 1.28 19.35
CA ARG A 110 4.04 1.24 20.81
C ARG A 110 2.71 1.53 21.51
N TYR A 111 1.90 2.43 20.94
CA TYR A 111 0.55 2.73 21.42
C TYR A 111 -0.39 1.52 21.36
N CYS A 112 -0.36 0.76 20.26
CA CYS A 112 -1.17 -0.44 20.07
C CYS A 112 -0.70 -1.59 20.96
N GLN A 113 0.61 -1.76 21.13
CA GLN A 113 1.19 -2.73 22.05
C GLN A 113 0.78 -2.45 23.50
N GLY A 114 0.79 -1.19 23.93
CA GLY A 114 0.30 -0.78 25.25
C GLY A 114 -1.18 -1.12 25.50
N ARG A 115 -1.96 -1.40 24.45
CA ARG A 115 -3.36 -1.84 24.51
C ARG A 115 -3.54 -3.35 24.33
N GLY A 116 -2.46 -4.07 24.06
CA GLY A 116 -2.43 -5.53 23.94
C GLY A 116 -3.00 -6.05 22.62
N ALA A 117 -3.03 -5.24 21.56
CA ALA A 117 -3.33 -5.72 20.22
C ALA A 117 -2.14 -6.52 19.67
N LEU A 118 -2.42 -7.51 18.81
CA LEU A 118 -1.38 -8.23 18.08
C LEU A 118 -0.84 -7.33 16.97
N THR A 119 0.48 -7.24 16.87
CA THR A 119 1.17 -6.30 15.99
C THR A 119 1.93 -7.02 14.87
N VAL A 120 1.75 -6.53 13.63
CA VAL A 120 2.34 -7.10 12.42
C VAL A 120 3.13 -6.05 11.66
N GLY A 121 4.44 -6.25 11.49
CA GLY A 121 5.29 -5.35 10.70
C GLY A 121 5.32 -5.72 9.21
N ILE A 122 5.03 -4.78 8.31
CA ILE A 122 5.24 -4.92 6.87
C ILE A 122 6.34 -3.95 6.44
N THR A 123 7.58 -4.43 6.36
CA THR A 123 8.76 -3.55 6.22
C THR A 123 9.74 -3.99 5.14
N ASN A 124 10.57 -3.06 4.67
CA ASN A 124 11.64 -3.35 3.70
C ASN A 124 13.06 -3.29 4.30
N THR A 125 13.18 -3.00 5.59
CA THR A 125 14.49 -2.93 6.28
C THR A 125 14.54 -3.98 7.38
N VAL A 126 15.36 -5.00 7.17
CA VAL A 126 15.63 -6.04 8.17
C VAL A 126 16.29 -5.42 9.40
N GLY A 127 15.79 -5.72 10.59
CA GLY A 127 16.35 -5.23 11.85
C GLY A 127 15.98 -3.79 12.20
N SER A 128 15.12 -3.14 11.40
CA SER A 128 14.51 -1.85 11.76
C SER A 128 13.70 -1.91 13.05
N SER A 129 13.46 -0.77 13.68
CA SER A 129 12.69 -0.65 14.92
C SER A 129 11.32 -1.29 14.81
N ILE A 130 10.52 -0.96 13.78
CA ILE A 130 9.21 -1.58 13.56
C ILE A 130 9.35 -3.11 13.39
N SER A 131 10.32 -3.59 12.61
CA SER A 131 10.48 -5.04 12.40
C SER A 131 10.87 -5.82 13.65
N ARG A 132 11.54 -5.18 14.61
CA ARG A 132 11.99 -5.80 15.87
C ARG A 132 10.95 -5.69 16.97
N GLU A 133 10.19 -4.60 16.99
CA GLU A 133 9.23 -4.32 18.06
C GLU A 133 7.89 -5.01 17.81
N THR A 134 7.49 -5.32 16.56
CA THR A 134 6.25 -6.07 16.27
C THR A 134 6.33 -7.55 16.65
N ASP A 135 5.21 -8.14 17.06
CA ASP A 135 5.11 -9.57 17.44
C ASP A 135 5.49 -10.51 16.29
N CYS A 136 5.08 -10.14 15.08
CA CYS A 136 5.41 -10.86 13.86
C CYS A 136 5.49 -9.93 12.65
N GLY A 137 5.92 -10.42 11.49
CA GLY A 137 6.04 -9.54 10.34
C GLY A 137 6.41 -10.19 9.02
N VAL A 138 6.38 -9.38 7.98
CA VAL A 138 6.75 -9.73 6.61
C VAL A 138 7.75 -8.70 6.10
N HIS A 139 8.96 -9.18 5.81
CA HIS A 139 9.91 -8.40 5.03
C HIS A 139 9.48 -8.42 3.55
N ILE A 140 9.15 -7.28 2.95
CA ILE A 140 8.61 -7.26 1.57
C ILE A 140 9.66 -7.66 0.52
N ASN A 141 10.95 -7.61 0.85
CA ASN A 141 12.05 -8.07 0.00
C ASN A 141 12.07 -7.39 -1.39
N ALA A 142 11.80 -6.09 -1.43
CA ALA A 142 11.85 -5.30 -2.66
C ALA A 142 13.29 -4.91 -3.06
N GLY A 143 14.27 -5.20 -2.20
CA GLY A 143 15.63 -4.68 -2.27
C GLY A 143 15.71 -3.21 -1.80
N PRO A 144 16.92 -2.64 -1.71
CA PRO A 144 17.11 -1.25 -1.28
C PRO A 144 16.36 -0.27 -2.20
N GLU A 145 15.68 0.70 -1.60
CA GLU A 145 15.06 1.84 -2.29
C GLU A 145 15.75 3.10 -1.76
N ILE A 146 16.42 3.80 -2.67
CA ILE A 146 17.25 4.99 -2.46
C ILE A 146 16.50 6.26 -2.92
N GLY A 147 15.58 6.12 -3.87
CA GLY A 147 14.69 7.20 -4.28
C GLY A 147 13.87 7.77 -3.12
N VAL A 148 13.65 9.08 -3.11
CA VAL A 148 12.84 9.76 -2.09
C VAL A 148 11.37 9.36 -2.23
N ALA A 149 10.83 9.46 -3.43
CA ALA A 149 9.49 8.98 -3.75
C ALA A 149 9.51 7.45 -3.85
N SER A 150 8.60 6.80 -3.11
CA SER A 150 8.53 5.34 -3.07
C SER A 150 7.92 4.80 -4.37
N THR A 151 8.43 3.66 -4.84
CA THR A 151 7.98 3.05 -6.10
C THR A 151 7.80 1.55 -5.92
N LYS A 152 8.89 0.79 -5.99
CA LYS A 152 8.86 -0.68 -5.83
C LYS A 152 8.44 -1.12 -4.43
N ALA A 153 8.68 -0.31 -3.39
CA ALA A 153 8.19 -0.65 -2.07
C ALA A 153 6.66 -0.62 -1.98
N TYR A 154 5.98 0.35 -2.62
CA TYR A 154 4.51 0.40 -2.70
C TYR A 154 3.91 -0.88 -3.30
N THR A 155 4.36 -1.28 -4.49
CA THR A 155 3.84 -2.48 -5.15
C THR A 155 4.20 -3.76 -4.40
N SER A 156 5.34 -3.79 -3.73
CA SER A 156 5.76 -4.94 -2.91
C SER A 156 4.95 -5.03 -1.62
N GLN A 157 4.59 -3.90 -0.98
CA GLN A 157 3.65 -3.85 0.14
C GLN A 157 2.25 -4.31 -0.29
N PHE A 158 1.77 -3.85 -1.45
CA PHE A 158 0.51 -4.31 -2.04
C PHE A 158 0.47 -5.84 -2.17
N VAL A 159 1.52 -6.43 -2.77
CA VAL A 159 1.62 -7.88 -2.99
C VAL A 159 1.73 -8.63 -1.67
N ALA A 160 2.49 -8.12 -0.69
CA ALA A 160 2.61 -8.73 0.63
C ALA A 160 1.26 -8.80 1.37
N LEU A 161 0.50 -7.71 1.37
CA LEU A 161 -0.84 -7.66 1.97
C LEU A 161 -1.84 -8.55 1.22
N THR A 162 -1.75 -8.61 -0.10
CA THR A 162 -2.57 -9.54 -0.91
C THR A 162 -2.27 -11.00 -0.56
N MET A 163 -0.99 -11.37 -0.41
CA MET A 163 -0.60 -12.71 0.05
C MET A 163 -1.10 -13.01 1.46
N PHE A 164 -1.14 -12.02 2.36
CA PHE A 164 -1.74 -12.17 3.67
C PHE A 164 -3.24 -12.50 3.57
N GLY A 165 -4.01 -11.76 2.75
CA GLY A 165 -5.42 -12.08 2.49
C GLY A 165 -5.62 -13.49 1.92
N LEU A 166 -4.69 -13.94 1.07
CA LEU A 166 -4.67 -15.33 0.62
C LEU A 166 -4.42 -16.28 1.83
N MET A 167 -3.43 -16.09 2.67
CA MET A 167 -3.27 -16.98 3.84
C MET A 167 -4.51 -17.06 4.76
N MET A 168 -5.27 -15.97 4.86
CA MET A 168 -6.48 -15.88 5.68
C MET A 168 -7.72 -16.54 5.05
N SER A 169 -7.72 -16.77 3.74
CA SER A 169 -8.85 -17.39 3.02
C SER A 169 -8.63 -18.88 2.72
N GLU A 170 -7.47 -19.44 3.06
CA GLU A 170 -7.05 -20.78 2.64
C GLU A 170 -8.04 -21.90 3.01
N ASP A 171 -8.60 -21.87 4.22
CA ASP A 171 -9.50 -22.91 4.71
C ASP A 171 -10.97 -22.75 4.25
N ARG A 172 -11.28 -21.70 3.45
CA ARG A 172 -12.64 -21.43 2.96
C ARG A 172 -12.87 -22.06 1.59
N ILE A 173 -13.73 -23.08 1.52
CA ILE A 173 -14.08 -23.78 0.27
C ILE A 173 -14.71 -22.81 -0.75
N SER A 174 -15.58 -21.92 -0.30
CA SER A 174 -16.27 -20.93 -1.16
C SER A 174 -15.32 -19.97 -1.86
N LEU A 175 -14.14 -19.69 -1.28
CA LEU A 175 -13.17 -18.76 -1.83
C LEU A 175 -12.11 -19.43 -2.72
N GLN A 176 -12.06 -20.76 -2.83
CA GLN A 176 -10.98 -21.45 -3.57
C GLN A 176 -10.85 -21.00 -5.02
N LYS A 177 -11.97 -20.85 -5.74
CA LYS A 177 -11.95 -20.34 -7.12
C LYS A 177 -11.32 -18.95 -7.18
N ARG A 178 -11.75 -18.04 -6.31
CA ARG A 178 -11.26 -16.67 -6.24
C ARG A 178 -9.77 -16.60 -5.88
N ARG A 179 -9.33 -17.43 -4.94
CA ARG A 179 -7.91 -17.57 -4.58
C ARG A 179 -7.07 -17.99 -5.78
N LEU A 180 -7.52 -18.99 -6.54
CA LEU A 180 -6.82 -19.45 -7.75
C LEU A 180 -6.74 -18.36 -8.81
N GLU A 181 -7.81 -17.59 -9.02
CA GLU A 181 -7.80 -16.43 -9.92
C GLU A 181 -6.72 -15.41 -9.52
N ILE A 182 -6.66 -15.04 -8.23
CA ILE A 182 -5.68 -14.09 -7.71
C ILE A 182 -4.26 -14.64 -7.83
N ILE A 183 -4.02 -15.91 -7.48
CA ILE A 183 -2.70 -16.55 -7.57
C ILE A 183 -2.23 -16.61 -9.03
N ASN A 184 -3.11 -16.94 -9.97
CA ASN A 184 -2.78 -16.91 -11.40
C ASN A 184 -2.48 -15.48 -11.89
N GLY A 185 -3.22 -14.48 -11.41
CA GLY A 185 -2.92 -13.08 -11.67
C GLY A 185 -1.53 -12.68 -11.15
N LEU A 186 -1.20 -13.06 -9.92
CA LEU A 186 0.12 -12.84 -9.31
C LEU A 186 1.25 -13.54 -10.09
N ARG A 187 0.99 -14.73 -10.66
CA ARG A 187 1.96 -15.43 -11.54
C ARG A 187 2.28 -14.61 -12.79
N MET A 188 1.26 -13.98 -13.38
CA MET A 188 1.39 -13.19 -14.61
C MET A 188 1.91 -11.77 -14.37
N LEU A 189 1.72 -11.25 -13.15
CA LEU A 189 1.96 -9.85 -12.79
C LEU A 189 3.35 -9.31 -13.19
N PRO A 190 4.47 -10.02 -12.97
CA PRO A 190 5.78 -9.52 -13.43
C PRO A 190 5.86 -9.29 -14.94
N GLY A 191 5.21 -10.15 -15.75
CA GLY A 191 5.13 -9.99 -17.20
C GLY A 191 4.29 -8.78 -17.60
N LEU A 192 3.12 -8.62 -16.98
CA LEU A 192 2.24 -7.49 -17.23
C LEU A 192 2.88 -6.14 -16.84
N ILE A 193 3.67 -6.09 -15.76
CA ILE A 193 4.42 -4.89 -15.40
C ILE A 193 5.44 -4.56 -16.49
N LYS A 194 6.15 -5.55 -17.05
CA LYS A 194 7.07 -5.31 -18.18
C LYS A 194 6.36 -4.73 -19.39
N GLU A 195 5.18 -5.24 -19.72
CA GLU A 195 4.35 -4.70 -20.80
C GLU A 195 4.00 -3.23 -20.56
N VAL A 196 3.57 -2.86 -19.34
CA VAL A 196 3.29 -1.45 -19.00
C VAL A 196 4.55 -0.58 -19.11
N LEU A 197 5.71 -1.08 -18.68
CA LEU A 197 6.98 -0.35 -18.79
C LEU A 197 7.42 -0.10 -20.25
N THR A 198 6.88 -0.83 -21.23
CA THR A 198 7.14 -0.53 -22.66
C THR A 198 6.46 0.76 -23.14
N LEU A 199 5.51 1.29 -22.36
CA LEU A 199 4.80 2.53 -22.67
C LEU A 199 5.57 3.80 -22.27
N ASP A 200 6.83 3.68 -21.82
CA ASP A 200 7.65 4.80 -21.32
C ASP A 200 7.71 6.00 -22.30
N ASP A 201 7.92 5.75 -23.59
CA ASP A 201 7.95 6.80 -24.61
C ASP A 201 6.59 7.51 -24.76
N GLN A 202 5.48 6.76 -24.65
CA GLN A 202 4.14 7.35 -24.70
C GLN A 202 3.87 8.20 -23.45
N ILE A 203 4.26 7.73 -22.28
CA ILE A 203 4.14 8.45 -21.01
C ILE A 203 4.98 9.74 -21.05
N LYS A 204 6.19 9.69 -21.64
CA LYS A 204 7.04 10.86 -21.84
C LYS A 204 6.42 11.91 -22.77
N ASN A 205 5.71 11.49 -23.81
CA ASN A 205 4.96 12.40 -24.67
C ASN A 205 3.84 13.09 -23.89
N ILE A 206 3.07 12.34 -23.10
CA ILE A 206 2.02 12.91 -22.22
C ILE A 206 2.64 13.90 -21.22
N ALA A 207 3.77 13.55 -20.60
CA ALA A 207 4.47 14.44 -19.68
C ALA A 207 4.92 15.76 -20.36
N SER A 208 5.29 15.69 -21.64
CA SER A 208 5.68 16.86 -22.45
C SER A 208 4.50 17.79 -22.78
N GLU A 209 3.26 17.29 -22.72
CA GLU A 209 2.04 18.11 -22.84
C GLU A 209 1.64 18.73 -21.48
N LEU A 210 1.96 18.04 -20.38
CA LEU A 210 1.54 18.41 -19.04
C LEU A 210 2.55 19.26 -18.26
N TYR A 211 3.82 19.34 -18.67
CA TYR A 211 4.88 19.96 -17.84
C TYR A 211 4.66 21.45 -17.53
N GLN A 212 3.88 22.18 -18.33
CA GLN A 212 3.54 23.58 -18.08
C GLN A 212 2.27 23.76 -17.23
N GLN A 213 1.50 22.68 -17.01
CA GLN A 213 0.26 22.74 -16.25
C GLN A 213 0.56 22.87 -14.76
N ARG A 214 -0.17 23.76 -14.09
CA ARG A 214 0.00 24.02 -12.64
C ARG A 214 -0.78 23.06 -11.75
N SER A 215 -1.82 22.44 -12.31
CA SER A 215 -2.71 21.54 -11.60
C SER A 215 -2.99 20.31 -12.44
N LEU A 216 -3.03 19.15 -11.80
CA LEU A 216 -3.43 17.90 -12.39
C LEU A 216 -4.51 17.26 -11.51
N LEU A 217 -5.62 16.88 -12.12
CA LEU A 217 -6.71 16.19 -11.44
C LEU A 217 -6.70 14.71 -11.84
N VAL A 218 -6.50 13.83 -10.86
CA VAL A 218 -6.45 12.37 -11.06
C VAL A 218 -7.69 11.74 -10.42
N MET A 219 -8.52 11.06 -11.22
CA MET A 219 -9.82 10.53 -10.79
C MET A 219 -9.89 9.01 -10.86
N GLY A 220 -10.47 8.40 -9.83
CA GLY A 220 -10.67 6.95 -9.76
C GLY A 220 -11.51 6.54 -8.55
N ARG A 221 -12.04 5.32 -8.59
CA ARG A 221 -12.91 4.74 -7.56
C ARG A 221 -12.63 3.25 -7.36
N GLY A 222 -13.16 2.69 -6.27
CA GLY A 222 -12.94 1.28 -5.93
C GLY A 222 -11.45 0.97 -5.79
N TYR A 223 -10.97 -0.13 -6.39
CA TYR A 223 -9.54 -0.50 -6.38
C TYR A 223 -8.61 0.61 -6.90
N ASN A 224 -9.07 1.48 -7.80
CA ASN A 224 -8.23 2.55 -8.37
C ASN A 224 -8.22 3.83 -7.55
N TYR A 225 -8.95 3.90 -6.42
CA TYR A 225 -8.92 5.08 -5.55
C TYR A 225 -7.50 5.33 -5.02
N ALA A 226 -6.83 4.28 -4.53
CA ALA A 226 -5.45 4.37 -4.08
C ALA A 226 -4.47 4.72 -5.22
N THR A 227 -4.71 4.22 -6.44
CA THR A 227 -3.91 4.57 -7.63
C THR A 227 -3.92 6.08 -7.88
N CYS A 228 -5.08 6.72 -7.73
CA CYS A 228 -5.19 8.16 -7.92
C CYS A 228 -4.52 8.95 -6.78
N MET A 229 -4.69 8.51 -5.54
CA MET A 229 -4.01 9.13 -4.39
C MET A 229 -2.49 9.05 -4.51
N GLU A 230 -1.97 7.87 -4.88
CA GLU A 230 -0.53 7.65 -5.04
C GLU A 230 0.02 8.41 -6.24
N GLY A 231 -0.66 8.35 -7.39
CA GLY A 231 -0.25 9.11 -8.58
C GLY A 231 -0.16 10.61 -8.30
N ALA A 232 -1.16 11.16 -7.59
CA ALA A 232 -1.16 12.54 -7.16
C ALA A 232 0.01 12.87 -6.21
N LEU A 233 0.23 12.04 -5.18
CA LEU A 233 1.33 12.23 -4.23
C LEU A 233 2.69 12.24 -4.94
N VAL A 234 2.96 11.24 -5.78
CA VAL A 234 4.23 11.12 -6.50
C VAL A 234 4.44 12.31 -7.45
N SER A 235 3.41 12.76 -8.17
CA SER A 235 3.49 13.98 -8.97
C SER A 235 3.82 15.20 -8.12
N THR A 236 3.20 15.35 -6.95
CA THR A 236 3.50 16.48 -6.06
C THR A 236 4.92 16.45 -5.51
N GLU A 237 5.43 15.30 -5.10
CA GLU A 237 6.78 15.16 -4.52
C GLU A 237 7.90 15.40 -5.53
N THR A 238 7.69 15.06 -6.80
CA THR A 238 8.77 15.02 -7.81
C THR A 238 8.73 16.15 -8.82
N THR A 239 7.56 16.76 -9.08
CA THR A 239 7.41 17.76 -10.15
C THR A 239 6.75 19.04 -9.68
N LEU A 240 5.51 18.98 -9.16
CA LEU A 240 4.71 20.18 -8.94
C LEU A 240 5.19 21.06 -7.77
N HIS A 241 5.79 20.49 -6.71
CA HIS A 241 6.38 21.29 -5.62
C HIS A 241 7.87 21.61 -5.80
N ALA A 242 8.60 20.87 -6.63
CA ALA A 242 10.03 21.10 -6.87
C ALA A 242 10.32 22.42 -7.62
N GLY A 243 9.30 23.01 -8.28
CA GLY A 243 9.40 24.29 -8.99
C GLY A 243 9.13 25.56 -8.15
N LEU A 244 8.77 25.44 -6.86
CA LEU A 244 8.39 26.57 -6.00
C LEU A 244 9.57 27.15 -5.20
N SER A 245 10.75 27.30 -5.82
CA SER A 245 11.84 28.12 -5.24
C SER A 245 11.57 29.64 -5.33
N ASN A 246 10.37 30.05 -5.76
CA ASN A 246 9.87 31.42 -5.67
C ASN A 246 8.36 31.38 -5.35
N PRO A 247 7.95 31.42 -4.07
CA PRO A 247 6.54 31.53 -3.73
C PRO A 247 6.03 32.93 -4.13
N VAL A 248 5.10 33.00 -5.08
CA VAL A 248 4.24 34.18 -5.20
C VAL A 248 3.26 34.12 -4.03
N PRO A 249 3.16 35.13 -3.16
CA PRO A 249 2.23 35.09 -2.03
C PRO A 249 0.78 35.04 -2.54
N GLY A 250 0.06 33.95 -2.28
CA GLY A 250 -1.40 33.88 -2.44
C GLY A 250 -1.98 32.71 -3.24
N GLU A 251 -1.17 31.89 -3.93
CA GLU A 251 -1.68 30.75 -4.71
C GLU A 251 -1.06 29.43 -4.23
N LEU A 252 -1.82 28.64 -3.46
CA LEU A 252 -1.51 27.23 -3.22
C LEU A 252 -1.91 26.44 -4.48
N PRO A 253 -1.07 25.52 -4.99
CA PRO A 253 -1.50 24.59 -6.04
C PRO A 253 -2.64 23.72 -5.50
N PHE A 254 -3.84 23.95 -5.99
CA PHE A 254 -5.02 23.15 -5.64
C PHE A 254 -4.95 21.79 -6.33
N LEU A 255 -4.88 20.72 -5.52
CA LEU A 255 -5.29 19.36 -5.92
C LEU A 255 -6.64 19.08 -5.26
N GLY A 256 -7.70 19.07 -6.07
CA GLY A 256 -9.01 18.60 -5.63
C GLY A 256 -9.08 17.08 -5.72
N PHE A 257 -9.57 16.41 -4.67
CA PHE A 257 -10.00 15.02 -4.75
C PHE A 257 -11.52 15.01 -4.90
N CYS A 258 -12.04 14.36 -5.94
CA CYS A 258 -13.49 14.13 -6.06
C CYS A 258 -13.75 12.63 -5.91
N SER A 259 -14.24 12.22 -4.74
CA SER A 259 -14.49 10.83 -4.38
C SER A 259 -15.83 10.28 -4.89
N ASN A 260 -16.63 11.05 -5.66
CA ASN A 260 -17.85 10.58 -6.32
C ASN A 260 -18.34 11.58 -7.39
N PRO A 261 -17.98 11.45 -8.67
CA PRO A 261 -18.71 12.16 -9.71
C PRO A 261 -20.04 11.43 -9.97
N VAL A 262 -21.15 12.02 -9.56
CA VAL A 262 -22.48 11.64 -10.06
C VAL A 262 -22.53 12.04 -11.55
N PRO A 263 -23.04 11.19 -12.46
CA PRO A 263 -23.18 11.57 -13.87
C PRO A 263 -24.09 12.80 -14.00
N GLY A 264 -23.52 13.97 -14.30
CA GLY A 264 -24.26 15.23 -14.48
C GLY A 264 -23.81 16.41 -13.61
N GLU A 265 -22.96 16.21 -12.61
CA GLU A 265 -22.51 17.29 -11.69
C GLU A 265 -21.13 17.88 -12.03
N ILE A 266 -20.65 17.71 -13.27
CA ILE A 266 -19.37 18.32 -13.70
C ILE A 266 -19.44 19.86 -13.65
N SER A 267 -20.64 20.45 -13.72
CA SER A 267 -20.84 21.91 -13.70
C SER A 267 -21.00 22.54 -12.31
N SER A 268 -21.11 21.76 -11.23
CA SER A 268 -21.31 22.29 -9.87
C SER A 268 -20.04 22.33 -9.03
N CYS A 269 -18.95 21.69 -9.47
CA CYS A 269 -17.61 22.00 -8.97
C CYS A 269 -17.17 23.37 -9.51
N ARG A 270 -17.77 24.44 -8.97
CA ARG A 270 -17.20 25.79 -9.06
C ARG A 270 -15.99 25.82 -8.14
N PHE A 271 -14.80 25.89 -8.74
CA PHE A 271 -13.56 26.28 -8.08
C PHE A 271 -13.25 27.72 -8.49
#